data_AF-S8EMU4-F1
#
_entry.id   AF-S8EMU4-F1
#
_cell.length_a   1.000
_cell.length_b   1.000
_cell.length_c   1.000
_cell.angle_alpha   90.00
_cell.angle_beta   90.00
_cell.angle_gamma   90.00
#
_symmetry.space_group_name_H-M   'P 1'
#
loop_
_entity.id
_entity.type
_entity.pdbx_description
1 polymer ?
#
loop_
_entity_poly.entity_id
_entity_poly.type
_entity_poly.pdbx_seq_one_letter_code
_entity_poly.pdbx_strand_id
1 'polypeptide(L)'
;MSAEFYSYYLRAQIGRRLLLAVMNPNKFRICQFLIKYHEQRNDKIIVFSDNVFALKKYAIEMDKPFLYGETGQNERMKILQNFQYNPKVNTIFVSKVADTSFDLPEANVLIQISAQGGSRRQEAQRLGRILRAKKNSGDGFNAFFYSLVSQDTVEMSYSRKRQRFLVNQGYAYKVVNRLPGMEKETLKLATKESQLQLLQQVLAASDADAEEEDIKEENVDGSKEMKVKGSFSSFSGSNSISYTQKTRTVKDEDRHPLFRRFRAFK
;
A
#
# COMPACT_ATOMS: atom_id res chain seq x y z
N MET A 1 10.03 3.98 16.62
CA MET A 1 10.83 3.88 15.36
C MET A 1 12.20 3.28 15.72
N SER A 2 12.97 2.70 14.79
CA SER A 2 14.37 2.37 15.09
C SER A 2 15.22 3.64 15.25
N ALA A 3 16.28 3.58 16.05
CA ALA A 3 17.07 4.75 16.40
C ALA A 3 17.73 5.41 15.17
N GLU A 4 18.21 4.59 14.24
CA GLU A 4 18.86 5.03 13.01
C GLU A 4 17.90 5.80 12.11
N PHE A 5 16.69 5.26 11.87
CA PHE A 5 15.66 5.94 11.10
C PHE A 5 15.22 7.24 11.77
N TYR A 6 15.12 7.25 13.10
CA TYR A 6 14.70 8.43 13.85
C TYR A 6 15.73 9.56 13.78
N SER A 7 17.02 9.24 13.84
CA SER A 7 18.10 10.22 13.69
C SER A 7 18.04 10.95 12.35
N TYR A 8 17.83 10.23 11.24
CA TYR A 8 17.63 10.83 9.92
C TYR A 8 16.32 11.59 9.81
N TYR A 9 15.24 11.07 10.42
CA TYR A 9 13.93 11.72 10.43
C TYR A 9 14.01 13.14 11.00
N LEU A 10 14.70 13.33 12.13
CA LEU A 10 14.84 14.66 12.75
C LEU A 10 15.52 15.68 11.83
N ARG A 11 16.50 15.24 11.03
CA ARG A 11 17.29 16.10 10.13
C ARG A 11 16.67 16.29 8.75
N ALA A 12 15.75 15.41 8.35
CA ALA A 12 15.15 15.40 7.02
C ALA A 12 14.12 16.53 6.84
N GLN A 13 13.90 16.93 5.58
CA GLN A 13 12.78 17.78 5.17
C GLN A 13 11.45 17.01 5.24
N ILE A 14 10.31 17.73 5.13
CA ILE A 14 8.96 17.21 5.43
C ILE A 14 8.59 15.96 4.58
N GLY A 15 8.81 15.96 3.27
CA GLY A 15 8.50 14.80 2.41
C GLY A 15 9.29 13.56 2.80
N ARG A 16 10.61 13.72 2.99
CA ARG A 16 11.48 12.61 3.44
C ARG A 16 11.18 12.12 4.85
N ARG A 17 10.72 13.01 5.75
CA ARG A 17 10.23 12.61 7.08
C ARG A 17 9.10 11.60 6.97
N LEU A 18 8.13 11.86 6.11
CA LEU A 18 7.00 10.96 5.88
C LEU A 18 7.47 9.60 5.33
N LEU A 19 8.35 9.62 4.32
CA LEU A 19 8.90 8.38 3.76
C LEU A 19 9.66 7.56 4.81
N LEU A 20 10.51 8.20 5.64
CA LEU A 20 11.22 7.54 6.75
C LEU A 20 10.26 6.97 7.81
N ALA A 21 9.14 7.66 8.08
CA ALA A 21 8.11 7.19 9.00
C ALA A 21 7.37 5.95 8.50
N VAL A 22 7.08 5.90 7.20
CA VAL A 22 6.41 4.78 6.54
C VAL A 22 7.35 3.58 6.37
N MET A 23 8.61 3.82 6.02
CA MET A 23 9.62 2.78 5.78
C MET A 23 10.32 2.28 7.07
N ASN A 24 9.80 2.63 8.25
CA ASN A 24 10.29 2.15 9.53
C ASN A 24 10.27 0.60 9.59
N PRO A 25 11.41 -0.07 9.86
CA PRO A 25 11.48 -1.54 9.89
C PRO A 25 10.50 -2.19 10.88
N ASN A 26 10.25 -1.54 12.02
CA ASN A 26 9.29 -2.05 13.00
C ASN A 26 7.86 -2.04 12.44
N LYS A 27 7.52 -1.03 11.64
CA LYS A 27 6.22 -0.94 10.96
C LYS A 27 6.07 -2.06 9.94
N PHE A 28 7.12 -2.33 9.16
CA PHE A 28 7.16 -3.46 8.24
C PHE A 28 6.94 -4.80 8.95
N ARG A 29 7.66 -5.03 10.06
CA ARG A 29 7.55 -6.28 10.84
C ARG A 29 6.15 -6.47 11.41
N ILE A 30 5.53 -5.42 11.92
CA ILE A 30 4.15 -5.47 12.42
C ILE A 30 3.18 -5.79 11.28
N CYS A 31 3.33 -5.15 10.12
CA CYS A 31 2.50 -5.42 8.94
C CYS A 31 2.60 -6.89 8.53
N GLN A 32 3.83 -7.41 8.42
CA GLN A 32 4.07 -8.82 8.07
C GLN A 32 3.46 -9.78 9.09
N PHE A 33 3.59 -9.48 10.39
CA PHE A 33 2.99 -10.29 11.44
C PHE A 33 1.46 -10.32 11.35
N LEU A 34 0.81 -9.18 11.17
CA LEU A 34 -0.65 -9.10 11.03
C LEU A 34 -1.15 -9.85 9.80
N ILE A 35 -0.43 -9.76 8.67
CA ILE A 35 -0.74 -10.52 7.47
C ILE A 35 -0.70 -12.02 7.78
N LYS A 36 0.41 -12.53 8.32
CA LYS A 36 0.54 -13.96 8.67
C LYS A 36 -0.55 -14.41 9.64
N TYR A 37 -0.82 -13.62 10.68
CA TYR A 37 -1.83 -13.90 11.69
C TYR A 37 -3.22 -14.07 11.09
N HIS A 38 -3.61 -13.21 10.15
CA HIS A 38 -4.92 -13.28 9.50
C HIS A 38 -4.98 -14.28 8.34
N GLU A 39 -3.86 -14.53 7.64
CA GLU A 39 -3.79 -15.61 6.65
C GLU A 39 -3.97 -16.98 7.28
N GLN A 40 -3.44 -17.23 8.48
CA GLN A 40 -3.68 -18.46 9.26
C GLN A 40 -5.17 -18.65 9.61
N ARG A 41 -5.96 -17.57 9.62
CA ARG A 41 -7.41 -17.59 9.87
C ARG A 41 -8.23 -17.64 8.59
N ASN A 42 -7.59 -17.65 7.42
CA ASN A 42 -8.25 -17.53 6.12
C ASN A 42 -9.10 -16.25 6.01
N ASP A 43 -8.62 -15.14 6.55
CA ASP A 43 -9.26 -13.84 6.39
C ASP A 43 -8.77 -13.15 5.11
N LYS A 44 -9.65 -12.40 4.44
CA LYS A 44 -9.26 -11.53 3.30
C LYS A 44 -8.70 -10.21 3.82
N ILE A 45 -7.49 -9.87 3.38
CA ILE A 45 -6.68 -8.75 3.87
C ILE A 45 -6.41 -7.78 2.73
N ILE A 46 -6.73 -6.51 2.93
CA ILE A 46 -6.30 -5.42 2.04
C ILE A 46 -5.35 -4.52 2.81
N VAL A 47 -4.18 -4.28 2.23
CA VAL A 47 -3.15 -3.42 2.82
C VAL A 47 -3.06 -2.12 2.02
N PHE A 48 -3.34 -0.98 2.67
CA PHE A 48 -3.29 0.34 2.06
C PHE A 48 -2.00 1.08 2.34
N SER A 49 -1.45 1.70 1.30
CA SER A 49 -0.33 2.65 1.39
C SER A 49 -0.48 3.77 0.36
N ASP A 50 -0.62 5.00 0.82
CA ASP A 50 -0.71 6.20 -0.03
C ASP A 50 0.58 6.46 -0.82
N ASN A 51 1.72 6.02 -0.28
CA ASN A 51 3.03 6.13 -0.94
C ASN A 51 3.33 4.86 -1.74
N VAL A 52 3.52 5.01 -3.06
CA VAL A 52 3.72 3.90 -4.01
C VAL A 52 5.09 3.23 -3.83
N PHE A 53 6.13 4.00 -3.50
CA PHE A 53 7.46 3.44 -3.23
C PHE A 53 7.40 2.45 -2.06
N ALA A 54 6.79 2.86 -0.94
CA ALA A 54 6.57 2.00 0.21
C ALA A 54 5.67 0.81 -0.13
N LEU A 55 4.57 1.03 -0.87
CA LEU A 55 3.68 -0.04 -1.31
C LEU A 55 4.46 -1.14 -2.05
N LYS A 56 5.23 -0.76 -3.07
CA LYS A 56 6.03 -1.69 -3.89
C LYS A 56 7.04 -2.43 -3.03
N LYS A 57 7.77 -1.72 -2.16
CA LYS A 57 8.76 -2.33 -1.26
C LYS A 57 8.13 -3.35 -0.32
N TYR A 58 7.01 -3.02 0.32
CA TYR A 58 6.30 -3.94 1.20
C TYR A 58 5.78 -5.17 0.45
N ALA A 59 5.11 -4.96 -0.69
CA ALA A 59 4.49 -6.04 -1.45
C ALA A 59 5.53 -7.01 -2.05
N ILE A 60 6.62 -6.50 -2.63
CA ILE A 60 7.70 -7.33 -3.18
C ILE A 60 8.38 -8.12 -2.09
N GLU A 61 8.72 -7.50 -0.96
CA GLU A 61 9.36 -8.21 0.16
C GLU A 61 8.42 -9.24 0.80
N MET A 62 7.11 -9.04 0.78
CA MET A 62 6.16 -10.01 1.34
C MET A 62 5.64 -11.01 0.32
N ASP A 63 6.11 -10.96 -0.93
CA ASP A 63 5.63 -11.76 -2.06
C ASP A 63 4.09 -11.71 -2.20
N LYS A 64 3.54 -10.49 -2.15
CA LYS A 64 2.10 -10.23 -2.27
C LYS A 64 1.78 -9.42 -3.53
N PRO A 65 0.62 -9.64 -4.17
CA PRO A 65 0.13 -8.81 -5.26
C PRO A 65 -0.09 -7.36 -4.81
N PHE A 66 0.12 -6.40 -5.70
CA PHE A 66 -0.14 -4.98 -5.42
C PHE A 66 -0.82 -4.25 -6.58
N LEU A 67 -1.55 -3.19 -6.27
CA LEU A 67 -2.27 -2.35 -7.23
C LEU A 67 -1.90 -0.88 -7.05
N TYR A 68 -1.56 -0.24 -8.15
CA TYR A 68 -1.24 1.18 -8.22
C TYR A 68 -1.55 1.80 -9.58
N GLY A 69 -1.41 3.11 -9.73
CA GLY A 69 -1.89 3.92 -10.86
C GLY A 69 -1.45 3.41 -12.22
N GLU A 70 -0.22 2.94 -12.34
CA GLU A 70 0.33 2.43 -13.59
C GLU A 70 -0.07 0.97 -13.88
N THR A 71 -0.80 0.31 -12.97
CA THR A 71 -1.24 -1.08 -13.18
C THR A 71 -2.29 -1.13 -14.28
N GLY A 72 -1.98 -1.81 -15.38
CA GLY A 72 -2.87 -1.93 -16.53
C GLY A 72 -4.19 -2.64 -16.19
N GLN A 73 -5.28 -2.25 -16.86
CA GLN A 73 -6.63 -2.73 -16.57
C GLN A 73 -6.76 -4.27 -16.57
N ASN A 74 -6.11 -4.95 -17.52
CA ASN A 74 -6.12 -6.41 -17.61
C ASN A 74 -5.43 -7.09 -16.41
N GLU A 75 -4.31 -6.53 -15.93
CA GLU A 75 -3.60 -7.04 -14.76
C GLU A 75 -4.39 -6.76 -13.48
N ARG A 76 -4.95 -5.55 -13.37
CA ARG A 76 -5.82 -5.14 -12.28
C ARG A 76 -6.99 -6.10 -12.10
N MET A 77 -7.74 -6.39 -13.18
CA MET A 77 -8.87 -7.31 -13.13
C MET A 77 -8.46 -8.72 -12.70
N LYS A 78 -7.32 -9.22 -13.17
CA LYS A 78 -6.79 -10.54 -12.76
C LYS A 78 -6.44 -10.57 -11.27
N ILE A 79 -5.83 -9.51 -10.73
CA ILE A 79 -5.49 -9.43 -9.31
C ILE A 79 -6.76 -9.43 -8.46
N LEU A 80 -7.76 -8.62 -8.82
CA LEU A 80 -9.04 -8.53 -8.10
C LEU A 80 -9.83 -9.84 -8.15
N GLN A 81 -9.93 -10.48 -9.32
CA GLN A 81 -10.60 -11.77 -9.46
C GLN A 81 -9.90 -12.87 -8.64
N ASN A 82 -8.56 -12.91 -8.66
CA ASN A 82 -7.82 -13.85 -7.81
C ASN A 82 -8.06 -13.55 -6.33
N PHE A 83 -8.01 -12.30 -5.90
CA PHE A 83 -8.29 -11.98 -4.51
C PHE A 83 -9.70 -12.38 -4.08
N GLN A 84 -10.71 -12.18 -4.93
CA GLN A 84 -12.10 -12.48 -4.61
C GLN A 84 -12.40 -13.99 -4.60
N TYR A 85 -11.97 -14.71 -5.64
CA TYR A 85 -12.40 -16.09 -5.89
C TYR A 85 -11.34 -17.14 -5.57
N ASN A 86 -10.05 -16.78 -5.56
CA ASN A 86 -8.96 -17.72 -5.30
C ASN A 86 -8.64 -17.77 -3.79
N PRO A 87 -8.87 -18.89 -3.09
CA PRO A 87 -8.56 -19.00 -1.67
C PRO A 87 -7.04 -19.00 -1.38
N LYS A 88 -6.19 -19.15 -2.40
CA LYS A 88 -4.74 -19.06 -2.27
C LYS A 88 -4.22 -17.61 -2.23
N VAL A 89 -5.06 -16.63 -2.60
CA VAL A 89 -4.71 -15.21 -2.62
C VAL A 89 -5.60 -14.46 -1.64
N ASN A 90 -5.13 -14.34 -0.41
CA ASN A 90 -5.88 -13.72 0.69
C ASN A 90 -5.37 -12.32 1.05
N THR A 91 -4.31 -11.83 0.41
CA THR A 91 -3.74 -10.52 0.69
C THR A 91 -3.42 -9.79 -0.60
N ILE A 92 -3.85 -8.54 -0.69
CA ILE A 92 -3.42 -7.61 -1.74
C ILE A 92 -2.99 -6.28 -1.10
N PHE A 93 -2.03 -5.64 -1.75
CA PHE A 93 -1.60 -4.29 -1.44
C PHE A 93 -2.25 -3.32 -2.42
N VAL A 94 -2.76 -2.20 -1.95
CA VAL A 94 -3.42 -1.21 -2.81
C VAL A 94 -2.97 0.19 -2.41
N SER A 95 -2.73 1.04 -3.39
CA SER A 95 -2.44 2.46 -3.19
C SER A 95 -3.71 3.31 -3.23
N LYS A 96 -3.55 4.62 -3.35
CA LYS A 96 -4.63 5.61 -3.33
C LYS A 96 -5.62 5.43 -4.48
N VAL A 97 -5.25 4.73 -5.55
CA VAL A 97 -6.15 4.40 -6.68
C VAL A 97 -7.47 3.71 -6.29
N ALA A 98 -7.50 3.05 -5.14
CA ALA A 98 -8.72 2.46 -4.57
C ALA A 98 -9.79 3.48 -4.17
N ASP A 99 -9.43 4.76 -4.01
CA ASP A 99 -10.34 5.78 -3.53
C ASP A 99 -11.22 6.36 -4.64
N THR A 100 -10.79 6.25 -5.89
CA THR A 100 -11.38 6.96 -7.03
C THR A 100 -11.81 6.06 -8.18
N SER A 101 -11.08 4.97 -8.43
CA SER A 101 -11.04 4.41 -9.79
C SER A 101 -11.64 3.01 -9.94
N PHE A 102 -12.02 2.34 -8.85
CA PHE A 102 -12.65 1.01 -8.91
C PHE A 102 -13.23 0.56 -7.56
N ASP A 103 -14.26 -0.29 -7.62
CA ASP A 103 -14.80 -0.95 -6.44
C ASP A 103 -13.85 -2.05 -5.96
N LEU A 104 -13.41 -1.93 -4.71
CA LEU A 104 -12.65 -2.99 -4.06
C LEU A 104 -13.57 -4.12 -3.60
N PRO A 105 -13.14 -5.38 -3.76
CA PRO A 105 -13.84 -6.53 -3.22
C PRO A 105 -13.86 -6.48 -1.68
N GLU A 106 -14.84 -7.18 -1.12
CA GLU A 106 -15.04 -7.28 0.33
C GLU A 106 -13.81 -7.91 1.02
N ALA A 107 -13.40 -7.31 2.14
CA ALA A 107 -12.30 -7.82 2.95
C ALA A 107 -12.70 -7.88 4.43
N ASN A 108 -12.08 -8.79 5.18
CA ASN A 108 -12.32 -8.92 6.62
C ASN A 108 -11.36 -8.03 7.42
N VAL A 109 -10.18 -7.77 6.86
CA VAL A 109 -9.09 -7.08 7.54
C VAL A 109 -8.56 -6.00 6.63
N LEU A 110 -8.43 -4.80 7.19
CA LEU A 110 -7.80 -3.68 6.54
C LEU A 110 -6.60 -3.22 7.34
N ILE A 111 -5.45 -3.11 6.70
CA ILE A 111 -4.21 -2.63 7.30
C ILE A 111 -3.79 -1.36 6.56
N GLN A 112 -3.73 -0.24 7.24
CA GLN A 112 -3.24 1.01 6.67
C GLN A 112 -1.84 1.32 7.19
N ILE A 113 -0.86 1.37 6.27
CA ILE A 113 0.56 1.57 6.59
C ILE A 113 0.89 3.07 6.70
N SER A 114 0.53 3.83 5.68
CA SER A 114 0.69 5.28 5.64
C SER A 114 -0.71 5.89 5.58
N ALA A 115 -0.89 6.98 6.31
CA ALA A 115 -2.10 7.76 6.22
C ALA A 115 -1.74 9.22 6.36
N GLN A 116 -1.66 9.90 5.23
CA GLN A 116 -1.49 11.34 5.23
C GLN A 116 -2.84 12.03 5.42
N GLY A 117 -2.81 13.35 5.67
CA GLY A 117 -3.91 14.16 6.20
C GLY A 117 -5.16 14.33 5.33
N GLY A 118 -5.74 13.25 4.82
CA GLY A 118 -6.97 13.21 4.02
C GLY A 118 -8.25 13.41 4.84
N SER A 119 -9.38 13.39 4.13
CA SER A 119 -10.70 13.53 4.74
C SER A 119 -11.08 12.30 5.56
N ARG A 120 -11.11 12.46 6.89
CA ARG A 120 -11.51 11.41 7.85
C ARG A 120 -12.90 10.84 7.56
N ARG A 121 -13.78 11.65 6.98
CA ARG A 121 -15.13 11.23 6.56
C ARG A 121 -15.06 10.28 5.37
N GLN A 122 -14.24 10.57 4.37
CA GLN A 122 -14.02 9.67 3.22
C GLN A 122 -13.38 8.36 3.69
N GLU A 123 -12.39 8.44 4.59
CA GLU A 123 -11.74 7.24 5.17
C GLU A 123 -12.77 6.34 5.85
N ALA A 124 -13.62 6.87 6.74
CA ALA A 124 -14.64 6.06 7.42
C ALA A 124 -15.72 5.51 6.47
N GLN A 125 -16.12 6.25 5.42
CA GLN A 125 -17.02 5.73 4.40
C GLN A 125 -16.38 4.58 3.61
N ARG A 126 -15.10 4.72 3.27
CA ARG A 126 -14.30 3.66 2.62
C ARG A 126 -14.23 2.41 3.51
N LEU A 127 -13.94 2.58 4.81
CA LEU A 127 -13.94 1.47 5.77
C LEU A 127 -15.27 0.71 5.74
N GLY A 128 -16.41 1.42 5.78
CA GLY A 128 -17.73 0.80 5.79
C GLY A 128 -18.11 0.07 4.49
N ARG A 129 -17.51 0.43 3.35
CA ARG A 129 -17.73 -0.25 2.07
C ARG A 129 -16.88 -1.52 1.91
N ILE A 130 -15.64 -1.48 2.40
CA ILE A 130 -14.66 -2.55 2.19
C ILE A 130 -14.77 -3.62 3.28
N LEU A 131 -14.88 -3.20 4.54
CA LEU A 131 -14.86 -4.12 5.67
C LEU A 131 -16.19 -4.85 5.81
N ARG A 132 -16.14 -6.17 5.67
CA ARG A 132 -17.26 -7.07 5.93
C ARG A 132 -16.87 -8.15 6.92
N ALA A 133 -17.77 -8.39 7.87
CA ALA A 133 -17.62 -9.49 8.79
C ALA A 133 -17.66 -10.83 8.04
N LYS A 134 -16.90 -11.79 8.56
CA LYS A 134 -16.84 -13.13 8.01
C LYS A 134 -18.16 -13.87 8.28
N LYS A 135 -18.84 -14.28 7.20
CA LYS A 135 -20.21 -14.81 7.19
C LYS A 135 -20.46 -16.05 8.09
N ASN A 136 -19.42 -16.79 8.49
CA ASN A 136 -19.54 -18.07 9.19
C ASN A 136 -18.88 -18.08 10.59
N SER A 137 -18.72 -16.92 11.22
CA SER A 137 -18.12 -16.86 12.56
C SER A 137 -19.22 -17.03 13.61
N GLY A 138 -19.33 -18.23 14.20
CA GLY A 138 -20.28 -18.50 15.29
C GLY A 138 -20.07 -17.62 16.54
N ASP A 139 -18.90 -16.99 16.65
CA ASP A 139 -18.54 -15.99 17.65
C ASP A 139 -18.22 -14.64 17.00
N GLY A 140 -19.25 -13.81 16.83
CA GLY A 140 -19.10 -12.37 16.64
C GLY A 140 -18.70 -11.87 15.24
N PHE A 141 -19.25 -10.69 14.89
CA PHE A 141 -18.90 -9.91 13.71
C PHE A 141 -17.46 -9.36 13.82
N ASN A 142 -16.47 -10.08 13.29
CA ASN A 142 -15.06 -9.67 13.43
C ASN A 142 -14.49 -9.13 12.12
N ALA A 143 -14.70 -7.83 11.89
CA ALA A 143 -13.95 -7.07 10.89
C ALA A 143 -12.90 -6.19 11.59
N PHE A 144 -11.66 -6.17 11.09
CA PHE A 144 -10.55 -5.48 11.75
C PHE A 144 -10.00 -4.35 10.89
N PHE A 145 -9.80 -3.20 11.50
CA PHE A 145 -9.03 -2.10 10.92
C PHE A 145 -7.80 -1.81 11.77
N TYR A 146 -6.62 -1.95 11.16
CA TYR A 146 -5.34 -1.62 11.77
C TYR A 146 -4.77 -0.37 11.11
N SER A 147 -4.44 0.64 11.92
CA SER A 147 -3.67 1.80 11.48
C SER A 147 -2.28 1.72 12.09
N LEU A 148 -1.25 1.55 11.25
CA LEU A 148 0.13 1.42 11.71
C LEU A 148 0.79 2.79 11.82
N VAL A 149 1.20 3.15 13.04
CA VAL A 149 1.70 4.49 13.35
C VAL A 149 3.11 4.41 13.91
N SER A 150 4.04 5.14 13.31
CA SER A 150 5.39 5.31 13.84
C SER A 150 5.34 6.33 14.99
N GLN A 151 5.64 5.85 16.21
CA GLN A 151 5.76 6.69 17.41
C GLN A 151 6.77 7.84 17.19
N ASP A 152 6.50 8.97 17.85
CA ASP A 152 7.29 10.21 17.81
C ASP A 152 7.47 10.84 16.42
N THR A 153 6.56 10.54 15.49
CA THR A 153 6.50 11.16 14.17
C THR A 153 5.22 11.98 13.99
N VAL A 154 5.15 12.76 12.91
CA VAL A 154 3.95 13.48 12.47
C VAL A 154 2.70 12.59 12.36
N GLU A 155 2.85 11.27 12.11
CA GLU A 155 1.74 10.32 12.04
C GLU A 155 0.95 10.23 13.35
N MET A 156 1.58 10.47 14.50
CA MET A 156 0.91 10.48 15.80
C MET A 156 -0.17 11.56 15.89
N SER A 157 0.08 12.73 15.30
CA SER A 157 -0.87 13.84 15.29
C SER A 157 -2.11 13.51 14.44
N TYR A 158 -1.91 12.86 13.29
CA TYR A 158 -2.99 12.40 12.42
C TYR A 158 -3.78 11.25 13.07
N SER A 159 -3.08 10.31 13.70
CA SER A 159 -3.70 9.19 14.42
C SER A 159 -4.64 9.66 15.53
N ARG A 160 -4.24 10.64 16.35
CA ARG A 160 -5.12 11.21 17.40
C ARG A 160 -6.39 11.83 16.81
N LYS A 161 -6.26 12.56 15.70
CA LYS A 161 -7.40 13.15 14.98
C LYS A 161 -8.33 12.08 14.40
N ARG A 162 -7.77 10.98 13.88
CA ARG A 162 -8.51 9.79 13.39
C ARG A 162 -9.24 9.09 14.53
N GLN A 163 -8.55 8.80 15.64
CA GLN A 163 -9.13 8.16 16.82
C GLN A 163 -10.35 8.94 17.29
N ARG A 164 -10.23 10.25 17.48
CA ARG A 164 -11.35 11.10 17.91
C ARG A 164 -12.53 11.01 16.94
N PHE A 165 -12.26 11.01 15.64
CA PHE A 165 -13.31 10.90 14.63
C PHE A 165 -14.01 9.54 14.66
N LEU A 166 -13.25 8.43 14.68
CA LEU A 166 -13.81 7.07 14.68
C LEU A 166 -14.63 6.79 15.95
N VAL A 167 -14.14 7.21 17.11
CA VAL A 167 -14.87 7.06 18.38
C VAL A 167 -16.17 7.86 18.35
N ASN A 168 -16.16 9.08 17.81
CA ASN A 168 -17.39 9.88 17.66
C ASN A 168 -18.42 9.25 16.70
N GLN A 169 -17.99 8.38 15.78
CA GLN A 169 -18.89 7.63 14.90
C GLN A 169 -19.35 6.29 15.51
N GLY A 170 -18.93 5.98 16.75
CA GLY A 170 -19.33 4.76 17.46
C GLY A 170 -18.45 3.53 17.20
N TYR A 171 -17.31 3.67 16.51
CA TYR A 171 -16.40 2.55 16.30
C TYR A 171 -15.62 2.21 17.58
N ALA A 172 -15.51 0.92 17.89
CA ALA A 172 -14.60 0.43 18.92
C ALA A 172 -13.15 0.68 18.49
N TYR A 173 -12.37 1.34 19.36
CA TYR A 173 -11.00 1.72 19.07
C TYR A 173 -10.07 1.30 20.20
N LYS A 174 -9.00 0.58 19.86
CA LYS A 174 -7.98 0.12 20.82
C LYS A 174 -6.59 0.50 20.33
N VAL A 175 -5.82 1.17 21.20
CA VAL A 175 -4.39 1.41 20.97
C VAL A 175 -3.62 0.18 21.44
N VAL A 176 -2.77 -0.37 20.57
CA VAL A 176 -1.96 -1.56 20.86
C VAL A 176 -0.49 -1.23 20.67
N ASN A 177 0.29 -1.31 21.74
CA ASN A 177 1.73 -1.04 21.71
C ASN A 177 2.58 -2.28 21.50
N ARG A 178 2.07 -3.46 21.89
CA ARG A 178 2.76 -4.75 21.79
C ARG A 178 1.79 -5.79 21.25
N LEU A 179 2.23 -6.57 20.27
CA LEU A 179 1.46 -7.66 19.70
C LEU A 179 1.99 -8.99 20.27
N PRO A 180 1.20 -9.71 21.08
CA PRO A 180 1.63 -10.99 21.63
C PRO A 180 1.89 -11.98 20.51
N GLY A 181 2.96 -12.78 20.63
CA GLY A 181 3.33 -13.79 19.64
C GLY A 181 4.20 -13.28 18.49
N MET A 182 4.42 -11.97 18.36
CA MET A 182 5.29 -11.41 17.32
C MET A 182 6.74 -11.92 17.40
N GLU A 183 7.24 -12.16 18.61
CA GLU A 183 8.60 -12.66 18.86
C GLU A 183 8.79 -14.13 18.44
N LYS A 184 7.71 -14.90 18.34
CA LYS A 184 7.75 -16.31 17.95
C LYS A 184 7.75 -16.50 16.43
N GLU A 185 7.36 -15.47 15.68
CA GLU A 185 7.24 -15.52 14.23
C GLU A 185 8.56 -15.15 13.55
N THR A 186 8.87 -15.85 12.46
CA THR A 186 10.00 -15.51 11.60
C THR A 186 9.65 -14.31 10.73
N LEU A 187 10.14 -13.12 11.12
CA LEU A 187 9.86 -11.87 10.43
C LEU A 187 11.11 -11.36 9.71
N LYS A 188 10.92 -10.74 8.54
CA LYS A 188 11.98 -10.05 7.81
C LYS A 188 12.40 -8.79 8.57
N LEU A 189 13.56 -8.22 8.21
CA LEU A 189 14.15 -7.06 8.88
C LEU A 189 14.43 -7.27 10.39
N ALA A 190 14.70 -8.51 10.79
CA ALA A 190 15.05 -8.85 12.16
C ALA A 190 16.46 -8.36 12.55
N THR A 191 17.41 -8.41 11.61
CA THR A 191 18.81 -8.06 11.83
C THR A 191 19.06 -6.57 11.61
N LYS A 192 20.01 -6.01 12.36
CA LYS A 192 20.41 -4.60 12.19
C LYS A 192 20.95 -4.30 10.80
N GLU A 193 21.68 -5.24 10.20
CA GLU A 193 22.24 -5.10 8.85
C GLU A 193 21.15 -4.91 7.79
N SER A 194 20.12 -5.77 7.79
CA SER A 194 19.00 -5.63 6.84
C SER A 194 18.22 -4.33 7.03
N GLN A 195 18.13 -3.83 8.26
CA GLN A 195 17.52 -2.52 8.55
C GLN A 195 18.36 -1.35 8.01
N LEU A 196 19.70 -1.44 8.10
CA LEU A 196 20.61 -0.44 7.54
C LEU A 196 20.60 -0.46 6.01
N GLN A 197 20.53 -1.63 5.38
CA GLN A 197 20.35 -1.74 3.93
C GLN A 197 19.05 -1.09 3.48
N LEU A 198 17.95 -1.32 4.20
CA LEU A 198 16.68 -0.63 3.93
C LEU A 198 16.83 0.88 4.07
N LEU A 199 17.50 1.36 5.13
CA LEU A 199 17.74 2.78 5.35
C LEU A 199 18.52 3.40 4.19
N GLN A 200 19.58 2.73 3.70
CA GLN A 200 20.34 3.20 2.54
C GLN A 200 19.47 3.30 1.29
N GLN A 201 18.60 2.32 1.03
CA GLN A 201 17.65 2.40 -0.08
C GLN A 201 16.66 3.57 0.06
N VAL A 202 16.19 3.83 1.28
CA VAL A 202 15.29 4.97 1.56
C VAL A 202 16.01 6.30 1.39
N LEU A 203 17.27 6.41 1.79
CA LEU A 203 18.06 7.62 1.61
C LEU A 203 18.45 7.86 0.15
N ALA A 204 18.55 6.80 -0.65
CA ALA A 204 18.80 6.87 -2.10
C ALA A 204 17.54 7.11 -2.93
N ALA A 205 16.35 7.01 -2.32
CA ALA A 205 15.09 7.28 -3.00
C ALA A 205 15.00 8.76 -3.43
N SER A 206 14.38 9.00 -4.59
CA SER A 206 14.21 10.35 -5.10
C SER A 206 13.14 11.11 -4.33
N ASP A 207 13.11 12.44 -4.44
CA ASP A 207 12.07 13.23 -3.78
C ASP A 207 10.67 12.92 -4.37
N ALA A 208 10.59 12.53 -5.65
CA ALA A 208 9.36 12.06 -6.29
C ALA A 208 8.84 10.75 -5.67
N ASP A 209 9.74 9.87 -5.19
CA ASP A 209 9.34 8.64 -4.48
C ASP A 209 8.79 8.93 -3.08
N ALA A 210 9.09 10.11 -2.51
CA ALA A 210 8.60 10.54 -1.21
C ALA A 210 7.22 11.22 -1.29
N GLU A 211 6.76 11.56 -2.49
CA GLU A 211 5.45 12.18 -2.72
C GLU A 211 4.32 11.15 -2.68
N GLU A 212 3.09 11.65 -2.57
CA GLU A 212 1.89 10.82 -2.70
C GLU A 212 1.63 10.52 -4.17
N GLU A 213 0.87 9.44 -4.42
CA GLU A 213 0.38 9.19 -5.76
C GLU A 213 -0.63 10.28 -6.18
N ASP A 214 -0.25 11.07 -7.19
CA ASP A 214 -1.18 11.90 -7.94
C ASP A 214 -2.05 11.01 -8.81
N ILE A 215 -3.29 10.81 -8.39
CA ILE A 215 -4.28 10.09 -9.20
C ILE A 215 -4.69 11.03 -10.34
N LYS A 216 -4.19 10.76 -11.54
CA LYS A 216 -4.75 11.34 -12.76
C LYS A 216 -6.12 10.69 -12.96
N GLU A 217 -7.18 11.49 -12.99
CA GLU A 217 -8.52 11.01 -13.31
C GLU A 217 -8.49 10.40 -14.72
N GLU A 218 -8.59 9.07 -14.82
CA GLU A 218 -8.83 8.41 -16.10
C GLU A 218 -10.29 8.71 -16.47
N ASN A 219 -10.49 9.65 -17.40
CA ASN A 219 -11.77 9.77 -18.08
C ASN A 219 -12.12 8.42 -18.74
N VAL A 220 -13.40 8.05 -18.70
CA VAL A 220 -13.97 6.77 -19.15
C VAL A 220 -13.64 6.41 -20.60
N ASP A 221 -13.06 7.34 -21.38
CA ASP A 221 -12.86 7.23 -22.81
C ASP A 221 -11.42 6.87 -23.26
N GLY A 222 -10.56 6.40 -22.35
CA GLY A 222 -9.25 5.81 -22.70
C GLY A 222 -8.23 6.76 -23.34
N SER A 223 -8.51 8.06 -23.38
CA SER A 223 -7.58 9.09 -23.85
C SER A 223 -6.67 9.54 -22.70
N LYS A 224 -5.38 9.21 -22.80
CA LYS A 224 -4.35 9.76 -21.90
C LYS A 224 -4.12 11.22 -22.26
N GLU A 225 -4.60 12.15 -21.43
CA GLU A 225 -4.11 13.52 -21.49
C GLU A 225 -2.64 13.55 -21.04
N MET A 226 -1.73 13.58 -22.02
CA MET A 226 -0.36 14.00 -21.79
C MET A 226 -0.37 15.51 -21.51
N LYS A 227 -0.22 15.90 -20.23
CA LYS A 227 0.26 17.25 -19.90
C LYS A 227 1.68 17.41 -20.42
N VAL A 228 1.82 17.79 -21.68
CA VAL A 228 3.08 18.24 -22.26
C VAL A 228 3.33 19.64 -21.69
N LYS A 229 4.31 19.79 -20.79
CA LYS A 229 4.93 21.09 -20.51
C LYS A 229 5.75 21.46 -21.76
N GLY A 230 5.12 22.12 -22.72
CA GLY A 230 5.73 22.59 -23.96
C GLY A 230 5.36 24.05 -24.21
N SER A 231 6.36 24.85 -24.59
CA SER A 231 6.22 26.23 -25.03
C SER A 231 5.24 26.35 -26.21
N PHE A 232 4.52 27.47 -26.29
CA PHE A 232 3.36 27.74 -27.16
C PHE A 232 3.66 27.78 -28.69
N SER A 233 4.78 27.21 -29.15
CA SER A 233 5.30 27.39 -30.51
C SER A 233 5.34 26.14 -31.39
N SER A 234 4.71 25.03 -31.01
CA SER A 234 4.77 23.78 -31.80
C SER A 234 3.45 23.37 -32.49
N PHE A 235 2.52 24.31 -32.70
CA PHE A 235 1.25 24.06 -33.41
C PHE A 235 1.37 24.25 -34.94
N SER A 236 2.43 23.72 -35.57
CA SER A 236 2.53 23.67 -37.04
C SER A 236 2.52 22.22 -37.52
N GLY A 237 1.56 21.93 -38.40
CA GLY A 237 1.14 20.59 -38.82
C GLY A 237 2.21 19.70 -39.47
N SER A 238 1.76 18.45 -39.71
CA SER A 238 2.39 17.42 -40.55
C SER A 238 3.63 16.74 -39.95
N ASN A 239 3.41 15.61 -39.26
CA ASN A 239 4.28 14.43 -39.41
C ASN A 239 3.54 13.14 -39.05
N SER A 240 3.60 12.18 -39.97
CA SER A 240 3.00 10.85 -39.92
C SER A 240 3.62 9.99 -38.82
N ILE A 241 2.78 9.55 -37.86
CA ILE A 241 3.18 8.62 -36.80
C ILE A 241 3.29 7.21 -37.39
N SER A 242 4.51 6.71 -37.54
CA SER A 242 4.81 5.32 -37.85
C SER A 242 4.91 4.52 -36.54
N TYR A 243 4.04 3.53 -36.38
CA TYR A 243 4.06 2.62 -35.23
C TYR A 243 5.21 1.60 -35.38
N THR A 244 6.27 1.76 -34.59
CA THR A 244 7.30 0.72 -34.44
C THR A 244 7.09 0.01 -33.09
N GLN A 245 6.59 -1.22 -33.10
CA GLN A 245 6.52 -2.06 -31.90
C GLN A 245 7.94 -2.51 -31.51
N LYS A 246 8.49 -1.97 -30.43
CA LYS A 246 9.64 -2.56 -29.73
C LYS A 246 9.13 -3.50 -28.63
N THR A 247 9.23 -4.80 -28.88
CA THR A 247 9.06 -5.84 -27.85
C THR A 247 10.24 -5.76 -26.88
N ARG A 248 10.04 -5.11 -25.72
CA ARG A 248 10.99 -5.16 -24.60
C ARG A 248 10.84 -6.49 -23.87
N THR A 249 11.90 -7.28 -23.84
CA THR A 249 12.01 -8.47 -22.98
C THR A 249 12.16 -8.04 -21.53
N VAL A 250 11.09 -8.17 -20.74
CA VAL A 250 11.08 -7.84 -19.29
C VAL A 250 11.80 -8.95 -18.52
N LYS A 251 12.84 -8.59 -17.77
CA LYS A 251 13.60 -9.47 -16.86
C LYS A 251 12.68 -10.02 -15.76
N ASP A 252 12.93 -11.24 -15.29
CA ASP A 252 12.04 -11.90 -14.31
C ASP A 252 11.96 -11.17 -12.94
N GLU A 253 12.98 -10.40 -12.58
CA GLU A 253 13.01 -9.61 -11.34
C GLU A 253 12.07 -8.38 -11.35
N ASP A 254 11.68 -7.91 -12.53
CA ASP A 254 10.76 -6.77 -12.70
C ASP A 254 9.29 -7.21 -12.80
N ARG A 255 9.03 -8.53 -12.84
CA ARG A 255 7.67 -9.05 -13.01
C ARG A 255 6.89 -9.09 -11.70
N HIS A 256 5.61 -8.74 -11.78
CA HIS A 256 4.71 -8.65 -10.65
C HIS A 256 4.59 -10.00 -9.89
N PRO A 257 4.65 -10.02 -8.54
CA PRO A 257 4.76 -11.25 -7.73
C PRO A 257 3.68 -12.30 -7.99
N LEU A 258 2.45 -11.85 -8.28
CA LEU A 258 1.33 -12.75 -8.61
C LEU A 258 1.71 -13.75 -9.71
N PHE A 259 2.39 -13.30 -10.77
CA PHE A 259 2.68 -14.15 -11.93
C PHE A 259 3.89 -15.07 -11.73
N ARG A 260 4.70 -14.85 -10.70
CA ARG A 260 5.80 -15.77 -10.33
C ARG A 260 5.24 -17.03 -9.67
N ARG A 261 4.26 -16.90 -8.76
CA ARG A 261 3.67 -18.02 -8.01
C ARG A 261 3.02 -19.10 -8.88
N PHE A 262 2.41 -18.73 -10.00
CA PHE A 262 1.64 -19.67 -10.83
C PHE A 262 2.48 -20.39 -11.91
N ARG A 263 3.80 -20.17 -11.96
CA ARG A 263 4.70 -20.83 -12.92
C ARG A 263 5.48 -22.01 -12.34
N ALA A 264 5.58 -22.14 -11.01
CA ALA A 264 6.26 -23.24 -10.35
C ALA A 264 5.52 -24.60 -10.44
N PHE A 265 4.42 -24.67 -11.20
CA PHE A 265 3.60 -25.87 -11.42
C PHE A 265 3.43 -26.20 -12.92
N LYS A 266 4.47 -25.97 -13.72
CA LYS A 266 4.57 -26.58 -15.06
C LYS A 266 5.64 -27.65 -15.07
#